data_AF-A0A7C7H6Y7-F1
#
_entry.id   AF-A0A7C7H6Y7-F1
#
_cell.length_a   1.000
_cell.length_b   1.000
_cell.length_c   1.000
_cell.angle_alpha   90.00
_cell.angle_beta   90.00
_cell.angle_gamma   90.00
#
_symmetry.space_group_name_H-M   'P 1'
#
loop_
_entity.id
_entity.type
_entity.pdbx_description
1 polymer ?
#
loop_
_entity_poly.entity_id
_entity_poly.type
_entity_poly.pdbx_seq_one_letter_code
_entity_poly.pdbx_strand_id
1 'polypeptide(L)'
;MVQRTQKISVEQLKRDYSDAVLLAAAGEVLARWNAVDALPQLRIVFNGRLRTSGGRALLMQQTVELNPRLLAENPQHIDVVLIHELAHLVATARYGRVKSHGKEWQQLMSEAGQDPKVCHSMDASEFYHRRRRPRLSGARFLRRILKRLIK
;
A
#
# COMPACT_ATOMS: atom_id res chain seq x y z
N MET A 1 -10.92 4.74 -20.78
CA MET A 1 -10.58 6.09 -20.29
C MET A 1 -9.70 5.93 -19.06
N VAL A 2 -8.41 6.25 -19.14
CA VAL A 2 -7.52 6.24 -17.97
C VAL A 2 -7.87 7.47 -17.15
N GLN A 3 -8.41 7.29 -15.94
CA GLN A 3 -8.69 8.42 -15.05
C GLN A 3 -7.38 9.17 -14.79
N ARG A 4 -7.36 10.47 -15.09
CA ARG A 4 -6.21 11.33 -14.83
C ARG A 4 -6.09 11.46 -13.31
N THR A 5 -5.12 10.79 -12.70
CA THR A 5 -4.83 10.91 -11.27
C THR A 5 -4.51 12.36 -10.94
N GLN A 6 -5.41 13.05 -10.24
CA GLN A 6 -5.14 14.41 -9.79
C GLN A 6 -4.30 14.33 -8.51
N LYS A 7 -3.00 14.57 -8.66
CA LYS A 7 -2.09 14.72 -7.53
C LYS A 7 -2.55 15.88 -6.64
N ILE A 8 -2.48 15.71 -5.34
CA ILE A 8 -2.76 16.75 -4.35
C ILE A 8 -1.51 17.02 -3.49
N SER A 9 -1.51 18.10 -2.72
CA SER A 9 -0.44 18.35 -1.75
C SER A 9 -0.61 17.45 -0.52
N VAL A 10 0.47 17.19 0.21
CA VAL A 10 0.40 16.45 1.48
C VAL A 10 -0.50 17.17 2.50
N GLU A 11 -0.48 18.49 2.51
CA GLU A 11 -1.33 19.29 3.42
C GLU A 11 -2.81 19.19 3.03
N GLN A 12 -3.11 19.16 1.72
CA GLN A 12 -4.47 18.92 1.25
C GLN A 12 -4.92 17.50 1.60
N LEU A 13 -4.08 16.49 1.35
CA LEU A 13 -4.36 15.10 1.71
C LEU A 13 -4.70 14.97 3.21
N LYS A 14 -3.88 15.53 4.10
CA LYS A 14 -4.10 15.46 5.55
C LYS A 14 -5.37 16.18 6.00
N ARG A 15 -5.78 17.22 5.28
CA ARG A 15 -7.04 17.93 5.54
C ARG A 15 -8.24 17.09 5.14
N ASP A 16 -8.20 16.52 3.92
CA ASP A 16 -9.27 15.70 3.37
C ASP A 16 -9.42 14.37 4.12
N TYR A 17 -8.30 13.82 4.57
CA TYR A 17 -8.21 12.58 5.33
C TYR A 17 -7.69 12.87 6.74
N SER A 18 -8.43 13.71 7.47
CA SER A 18 -8.18 13.97 8.88
C SER A 18 -8.34 12.69 9.72
N ASP A 19 -7.81 12.70 10.95
CA ASP A 19 -7.91 11.57 11.87
C ASP A 19 -9.36 11.09 12.06
N ALA A 20 -10.32 12.02 12.17
CA ALA A 20 -11.73 11.70 12.30
C ALA A 20 -12.30 10.99 11.06
N VAL A 21 -11.91 11.44 9.86
CA VAL A 21 -12.34 10.82 8.59
C VAL A 21 -11.76 9.42 8.44
N LEU A 22 -10.46 9.26 8.73
CA LEU A 22 -9.79 7.97 8.66
C LEU A 22 -10.35 6.96 9.66
N LEU A 23 -10.63 7.40 10.90
CA LEU A 23 -11.24 6.54 11.91
C LEU A 23 -12.68 6.18 11.56
N ALA A 24 -13.47 7.10 11.01
CA ALA A 24 -14.82 6.80 10.54
C ALA A 24 -14.81 5.77 9.40
N ALA A 25 -13.93 5.96 8.40
CA ALA A 25 -13.76 5.01 7.31
C ALA A 25 -13.30 3.63 7.80
N ALA A 26 -12.38 3.58 8.76
CA ALA A 26 -11.98 2.34 9.39
C ALA A 26 -13.13 1.68 10.15
N GLY A 27 -13.96 2.45 10.85
CA GLY A 27 -15.16 1.96 11.51
C GLY A 27 -16.13 1.28 10.55
N GLU A 28 -16.37 1.84 9.38
CA GLU A 28 -17.20 1.22 8.34
C GLU A 28 -16.62 -0.10 7.84
N VAL A 29 -15.30 -0.15 7.59
CA VAL A 29 -14.62 -1.38 7.17
C VAL A 29 -14.68 -2.44 8.26
N LEU A 30 -14.43 -2.08 9.51
CA LEU A 30 -14.53 -2.99 10.65
C LEU A 30 -15.97 -3.50 10.85
N ALA A 31 -16.97 -2.66 10.66
CA ALA A 31 -18.38 -3.06 10.73
C ALA A 31 -18.71 -4.11 9.65
N ARG A 32 -18.25 -3.92 8.42
CA ARG A 32 -18.43 -4.90 7.33
C ARG A 32 -17.83 -6.26 7.66
N TRP A 33 -16.69 -6.28 8.35
CA TRP A 33 -16.06 -7.52 8.79
C TRP A 33 -16.63 -8.09 10.09
N ASN A 34 -17.59 -7.43 10.74
CA ASN A 34 -18.05 -7.75 12.10
C ASN A 34 -16.90 -7.72 13.13
N ALA A 35 -16.04 -6.70 13.06
CA ALA A 35 -14.76 -6.58 13.77
C ALA A 35 -14.62 -5.27 14.56
N VAL A 36 -15.72 -4.58 14.87
CA VAL A 36 -15.71 -3.26 15.55
C VAL A 36 -14.93 -3.28 16.87
N ASP A 37 -15.02 -4.38 17.62
CA ASP A 37 -14.32 -4.56 18.90
C ASP A 37 -12.96 -5.26 18.79
N ALA A 38 -12.54 -5.65 17.57
CA ALA A 38 -11.32 -6.42 17.37
C ALA A 38 -10.04 -5.57 17.58
N LEU A 39 -10.14 -4.25 17.42
CA LEU A 39 -9.01 -3.32 17.48
C LEU A 39 -9.24 -2.18 18.50
N PRO A 40 -9.33 -2.47 19.81
CA PRO A 40 -9.63 -1.47 20.84
C PRO A 40 -8.57 -0.36 20.98
N GLN A 41 -7.38 -0.54 20.40
CA GLN A 41 -6.28 0.42 20.44
C GLN A 41 -5.95 0.97 19.04
N LEU A 42 -6.89 0.89 18.10
CA LEU A 42 -6.69 1.32 16.72
C LEU A 42 -6.20 2.77 16.66
N ARG A 43 -5.05 2.97 16.03
CA ARG A 43 -4.56 4.30 15.63
C ARG A 43 -4.26 4.32 14.14
N ILE A 44 -4.55 5.43 13.49
CA ILE A 44 -4.22 5.64 12.08
C ILE A 44 -3.42 6.94 12.01
N VAL A 45 -2.21 6.88 11.45
CA VAL A 45 -1.28 8.02 11.43
C VAL A 45 -0.59 8.15 10.09
N PHE A 46 -0.29 9.39 9.69
CA PHE A 46 0.60 9.63 8.55
C PHE A 46 2.08 9.53 8.97
N ASN A 47 2.82 8.61 8.37
CA ASN A 47 4.26 8.45 8.59
C ASN A 47 5.07 8.89 7.37
N GLY A 48 5.61 10.11 7.42
CA GLY A 48 6.45 10.67 6.35
C GLY A 48 7.82 10.01 6.16
N ARG A 49 8.20 9.04 7.02
CA ARG A 49 9.44 8.26 6.87
C ARG A 49 9.29 7.08 5.91
N LEU A 50 8.05 6.64 5.62
CA LEU A 50 7.78 5.62 4.62
C LEU A 50 8.25 6.11 3.25
N ARG A 51 8.93 5.22 2.50
CA ARG A 51 9.54 5.55 1.20
C ARG A 51 8.86 4.84 0.05
N THR A 52 8.71 3.52 0.17
CA THR A 52 8.34 2.66 -0.95
C THR A 52 6.97 2.00 -0.80
N SER A 53 6.35 2.02 0.38
CA SER A 53 5.01 1.46 0.62
C SER A 53 3.96 2.56 0.76
N GLY A 54 2.71 2.26 0.38
CA GLY A 54 1.55 3.12 0.61
C GLY A 54 1.12 3.15 2.08
N GLY A 55 1.30 2.04 2.79
CA GLY A 55 1.03 1.92 4.22
C GLY A 55 1.89 0.88 4.92
N ARG A 56 1.64 0.69 6.22
CA ARG A 56 2.21 -0.35 7.07
C ARG A 56 1.35 -0.58 8.31
N ALA A 57 1.02 -1.84 8.60
CA ALA A 57 0.39 -2.26 9.85
C ALA A 57 1.43 -2.61 10.93
N LEU A 58 1.33 -1.97 12.10
CA LEU A 58 2.06 -2.32 13.32
C LEU A 58 1.15 -3.19 14.20
N LEU A 59 1.29 -4.51 14.06
CA LEU A 59 0.33 -5.50 14.58
C LEU A 59 0.10 -5.41 16.08
N MET A 60 1.17 -5.33 16.88
CA MET A 60 1.09 -5.30 18.35
C MET A 60 0.49 -3.99 18.87
N GLN A 61 0.78 -2.88 18.18
CA GLN A 61 0.32 -1.55 18.56
C GLN A 61 -1.05 -1.20 17.98
N GLN A 62 -1.65 -2.09 17.16
CA GLN A 62 -2.86 -1.84 16.39
C GLN A 62 -2.82 -0.51 15.64
N THR A 63 -1.67 -0.20 15.03
CA THR A 63 -1.46 1.09 14.36
C THR A 63 -1.31 0.90 12.86
N VAL A 64 -2.12 1.62 12.08
CA VAL A 64 -1.93 1.79 10.64
C VAL A 64 -1.09 3.04 10.40
N GLU A 65 0.04 2.88 9.74
CA GLU A 65 0.83 3.99 9.21
C GLU A 65 0.55 4.17 7.73
N LEU A 66 0.18 5.38 7.30
CA LEU A 66 -0.05 5.76 5.90
C LEU A 66 1.10 6.61 5.39
N ASN A 67 1.53 6.40 4.14
CA ASN A 67 2.57 7.21 3.50
C ASN A 67 1.94 8.46 2.86
N PRO A 68 2.09 9.65 3.48
CA PRO A 68 1.42 10.85 2.98
C PRO A 68 1.94 11.28 1.60
N ARG A 69 3.21 10.98 1.27
CA ARG A 69 3.79 11.40 -0.01
C ARG A 69 3.24 10.57 -1.16
N LEU A 70 3.24 9.25 -1.01
CA LEU A 70 2.77 8.35 -2.06
C LEU A 70 1.26 8.47 -2.29
N LEU A 71 0.50 8.65 -1.19
CA LEU A 71 -0.95 8.85 -1.25
C LEU A 71 -1.34 10.22 -1.76
N ALA A 72 -0.57 11.27 -1.51
CA ALA A 72 -0.82 12.59 -2.11
C ALA A 72 -0.62 12.56 -3.65
N GLU A 73 0.31 11.72 -4.12
CA GLU A 73 0.47 11.47 -5.56
C GLU A 73 -0.64 10.58 -6.14
N ASN A 74 -1.34 9.81 -5.31
CA ASN A 74 -2.33 8.83 -5.74
C ASN A 74 -3.50 8.72 -4.74
N PRO A 75 -4.27 9.81 -4.56
CA PRO A 75 -5.30 9.88 -3.51
C PRO A 75 -6.40 8.84 -3.68
N GLN A 76 -6.62 8.35 -4.90
CA GLN A 76 -7.59 7.28 -5.22
C GLN A 76 -7.26 5.90 -4.65
N HIS A 77 -6.10 5.72 -3.99
CA HIS A 77 -5.68 4.44 -3.41
C HIS A 77 -5.72 4.41 -1.89
N ILE A 78 -6.12 5.49 -1.24
CA ILE A 78 -6.09 5.59 0.23
C ILE A 78 -7.03 4.60 0.91
N ASP A 79 -8.20 4.38 0.34
CA ASP A 79 -9.19 3.39 0.78
C ASP A 79 -8.60 1.98 0.68
N VAL A 80 -8.01 1.63 -0.47
CA VAL A 80 -7.39 0.33 -0.70
C VAL A 80 -6.21 0.09 0.25
N VAL A 81 -5.36 1.10 0.47
CA VAL A 81 -4.25 1.01 1.45
C VAL A 81 -4.79 0.82 2.86
N LEU A 82 -5.77 1.63 3.27
CA LEU A 82 -6.32 1.55 4.61
C LEU A 82 -6.94 0.16 4.87
N ILE A 83 -7.75 -0.34 3.94
CA ILE A 83 -8.34 -1.68 4.01
C ILE A 83 -7.24 -2.75 4.08
N HIS A 84 -6.20 -2.65 3.26
CA HIS A 84 -5.08 -3.59 3.25
C HIS A 84 -4.41 -3.71 4.62
N GLU A 85 -4.07 -2.58 5.24
CA GLU A 85 -3.38 -2.55 6.53
C GLU A 85 -4.31 -2.96 7.67
N LEU A 86 -5.59 -2.54 7.65
CA LEU A 86 -6.59 -2.99 8.62
C LEU A 86 -6.81 -4.51 8.55
N ALA A 87 -6.80 -5.11 7.35
CA ALA A 87 -6.95 -6.55 7.19
C ALA A 87 -5.82 -7.32 7.86
N HIS A 88 -4.57 -6.81 7.84
CA HIS A 88 -3.47 -7.42 8.61
C HIS A 88 -3.71 -7.36 10.11
N LEU A 89 -4.20 -6.21 10.61
CA LEU A 89 -4.51 -6.04 12.02
C LEU A 89 -5.64 -6.98 12.47
N VAL A 90 -6.75 -7.01 11.73
CA VAL A 90 -7.93 -7.84 12.06
C VAL A 90 -7.63 -9.33 11.95
N ALA A 91 -6.90 -9.76 10.91
CA ALA A 91 -6.49 -11.15 10.79
C ALA A 91 -5.61 -11.57 11.98
N THR A 92 -4.68 -10.70 12.41
CA THR A 92 -3.84 -10.98 13.57
C THR A 92 -4.63 -10.98 14.87
N ALA A 93 -5.56 -10.04 15.05
CA ALA A 93 -6.39 -9.95 16.25
C ALA A 93 -7.30 -11.17 16.43
N ARG A 94 -7.86 -11.71 15.33
CA ARG A 94 -8.77 -12.87 15.37
C ARG A 94 -8.07 -14.21 15.47
N TYR A 95 -6.97 -14.37 14.74
CA TYR A 95 -6.36 -15.69 14.51
C TYR A 95 -4.94 -15.81 15.08
N GLY A 96 -4.41 -14.75 15.70
CA GLY A 96 -3.05 -14.70 16.19
C GLY A 96 -2.03 -14.67 15.05
N ARG A 97 -1.02 -15.55 15.10
CA ARG A 97 0.04 -15.57 14.09
C ARG A 97 -0.46 -16.19 12.78
N VAL A 98 -0.73 -15.34 11.79
CA VAL A 98 -1.13 -15.76 10.44
C VAL A 98 -0.05 -15.46 9.39
N LYS A 99 -0.13 -16.12 8.24
CA LYS A 99 0.72 -15.81 7.08
C LYS A 99 0.32 -14.45 6.52
N SER A 100 1.30 -13.60 6.22
CA SER A 100 1.07 -12.36 5.47
C SER A 100 0.35 -12.66 4.16
N HIS A 101 -0.77 -11.98 3.92
CA HIS A 101 -1.64 -12.19 2.77
C HIS A 101 -2.15 -13.64 2.61
N GLY A 102 -2.29 -14.37 3.72
CA GLY A 102 -2.87 -15.72 3.80
C GLY A 102 -4.39 -15.72 3.65
N LYS A 103 -5.02 -16.89 3.82
CA LYS A 103 -6.47 -17.09 3.59
C LYS A 103 -7.34 -16.13 4.42
N GLU A 104 -6.96 -15.87 5.68
CA GLU A 104 -7.68 -14.99 6.60
C GLU A 104 -7.67 -13.54 6.08
N TRP A 105 -6.51 -13.08 5.61
CA TRP A 105 -6.37 -11.75 5.04
C TRP A 105 -7.10 -11.64 3.68
N GLN A 106 -6.99 -12.66 2.82
CA GLN A 106 -7.66 -12.68 1.52
C GLN A 106 -9.18 -12.65 1.66
N GLN A 107 -9.71 -13.35 2.68
CA GLN A 107 -11.12 -13.29 3.00
C GLN A 107 -11.56 -11.87 3.38
N LEU A 108 -10.84 -11.20 4.29
CA LEU A 108 -11.15 -9.83 4.69
C LEU A 108 -11.11 -8.86 3.50
N MET A 109 -10.11 -8.97 2.62
CA MET A 109 -10.04 -8.16 1.40
C MET A 109 -11.26 -8.38 0.50
N SER A 110 -11.64 -9.64 0.27
CA SER A 110 -12.79 -9.99 -0.57
C SER A 110 -14.10 -9.47 0.03
N GLU A 111 -14.28 -9.59 1.35
CA GLU A 111 -15.43 -9.05 2.09
C GLU A 111 -15.50 -7.52 2.03
N ALA A 112 -14.36 -6.84 1.91
CA ALA A 112 -14.29 -5.39 1.69
C ALA A 112 -14.43 -4.99 0.20
N GLY A 113 -14.71 -5.95 -0.69
CA GLY A 113 -14.86 -5.71 -2.13
C GLY A 113 -13.54 -5.45 -2.87
N GLN A 114 -12.41 -5.80 -2.27
CA GLN A 114 -11.07 -5.64 -2.85
C GLN A 114 -10.58 -6.97 -3.45
N ASP A 115 -9.79 -6.90 -4.53
CA ASP A 115 -9.16 -8.11 -5.10
C ASP A 115 -8.14 -8.68 -4.10
N PRO A 116 -8.30 -9.93 -3.63
CA PRO A 116 -7.38 -10.57 -2.68
C PRO A 116 -6.03 -10.95 -3.29
N LYS A 117 -5.77 -10.66 -4.57
CA LYS A 117 -4.45 -10.85 -5.16
C LYS A 117 -3.45 -9.89 -4.52
N VAL A 118 -2.28 -10.41 -4.17
CA VAL A 118 -1.07 -9.62 -3.85
C VAL A 118 -0.57 -8.97 -5.14
N CYS A 119 -1.34 -8.03 -5.67
CA CYS A 119 -1.06 -7.24 -6.85
C CYS A 119 -1.71 -5.85 -6.73
N HIS A 120 -1.77 -5.30 -5.52
CA HIS A 120 -1.38 -3.90 -5.39
C HIS A 120 0.10 -3.89 -5.05
N SER A 121 0.89 -4.30 -6.03
CA SER A 121 2.27 -3.87 -6.14
C SER A 121 2.26 -2.36 -6.35
N MET A 122 1.90 -1.63 -5.30
CA MET A 122 2.50 -0.32 -5.02
C MET A 122 3.95 -0.53 -4.58
N ASP A 123 4.63 -1.47 -5.25
CA ASP A 123 6.06 -1.46 -5.35
C ASP A 123 6.41 -0.13 -5.98
N ALA A 124 7.46 0.46 -5.46
CA ALA A 124 8.05 1.67 -5.99
C ALA A 124 8.24 1.59 -7.53
N SER A 125 8.26 0.42 -8.15
CA SER A 125 8.33 0.25 -9.59
C SER A 125 7.17 0.85 -10.40
N GLU A 126 5.94 0.94 -9.86
CA GLU A 126 4.80 1.56 -10.59
C GLU A 126 4.77 3.10 -10.43
N PHE A 127 5.23 3.62 -9.28
CA PHE A 127 5.25 5.06 -8.99
C PHE A 127 6.58 5.77 -9.29
N TYR A 128 7.69 5.04 -9.18
CA TYR A 128 8.98 5.49 -9.72
C TYR A 128 9.05 5.00 -11.16
N HIS A 129 8.52 5.81 -12.08
CA HIS A 129 9.16 5.90 -13.38
C HIS A 129 10.66 5.94 -13.14
N ARG A 130 11.33 4.87 -13.56
CA ARG A 130 12.77 4.66 -13.50
C ARG A 130 13.42 6.02 -13.79
N ARG A 131 13.93 6.72 -12.77
CA ARG A 131 14.81 7.86 -13.00
C ARG A 131 15.93 7.25 -13.82
N ARG A 132 15.91 7.51 -15.13
CA ARG A 132 17.02 7.15 -16.00
C ARG A 132 18.21 7.81 -15.31
N ARG A 133 19.11 7.00 -14.76
CA ARG A 133 20.45 7.47 -14.39
C ARG A 133 20.94 8.24 -15.61
N PRO A 134 21.49 9.45 -15.48
CA PRO A 134 22.21 10.05 -16.59
C PRO A 134 23.22 9.00 -17.03
N ARG A 135 23.16 8.58 -18.30
CA ARG A 135 24.19 7.70 -18.85
C ARG A 135 25.47 8.53 -18.80
N LEU A 136 26.33 8.23 -17.82
CA LEU A 136 27.72 8.61 -17.91
C LEU A 136 28.25 7.96 -19.19
N SER A 137 28.58 8.80 -20.15
CA SER A 137 29.39 8.47 -21.31
C SER A 137 30.70 7.84 -20.84
N GLY A 138 31.00 6.62 -21.28
CA GLY A 138 32.28 6.00 -20.91
C GLY A 138 32.33 4.50 -21.16
N ALA A 139 32.70 4.14 -22.38
CA ALA A 139 33.63 3.07 -22.72
C ALA A 139 33.53 1.69 -22.00
N ARG A 140 33.30 0.67 -22.84
CA ARG A 140 33.87 -0.70 -22.79
C ARG A 140 33.44 -1.61 -21.63
N PHE A 141 32.64 -2.64 -21.96
CA PHE A 141 33.11 -4.03 -21.78
C PHE A 141 32.31 -5.01 -22.66
N LEU A 142 32.93 -5.37 -23.79
CA LEU A 142 33.01 -6.72 -24.39
C LEU A 142 31.70 -7.53 -24.52
N ARG A 143 31.17 -7.59 -25.75
CA ARG A 143 31.43 -8.65 -26.73
C ARG A 143 30.77 -9.98 -26.33
N ARG A 144 29.73 -10.39 -27.08
CA ARG A 144 29.90 -11.22 -28.28
C ARG A 144 30.10 -12.70 -27.92
N ILE A 145 29.00 -13.41 -27.71
CA ILE A 145 28.90 -14.83 -28.05
C ILE A 145 27.73 -14.98 -29.03
N LEU A 146 27.94 -14.43 -30.23
CA LEU A 146 27.34 -14.91 -31.46
C LEU A 146 28.25 -16.05 -31.93
N LYS A 147 27.92 -17.29 -31.56
CA LYS A 147 28.37 -18.49 -32.26
C LYS A 147 27.14 -19.31 -32.58
N ARG A 148 26.54 -19.00 -33.73
CA ARG A 148 25.88 -19.92 -34.67
C ARG A 148 25.25 -19.08 -35.76
N LEU A 149 26.03 -18.90 -36.83
CA LEU A 149 25.62 -19.01 -38.24
C LEU A 149 26.87 -18.78 -39.11
N ILE A 150 27.39 -19.89 -39.65
CA ILE A 150 27.96 -20.06 -41.01
C ILE A 150 29.35 -19.47 -41.32
N LYS A 151 30.29 -20.42 -41.50
CA LYS A 151 31.67 -20.40 -42.05
C LYS A 151 32.76 -19.67 -41.26
#